data_AF-A0A819ZGF1-F1
#
_entry.id   AF-A0A819ZGF1-F1
#
_cell.length_a   1.000
_cell.length_b   1.000
_cell.length_c   1.000
_cell.angle_alpha   90.00
_cell.angle_beta   90.00
_cell.angle_gamma   90.00
#
_symmetry.space_group_name_H-M   'P 1'
#
loop_
_entity.id
_entity.type
_entity.pdbx_description
1 polymer ?
#
loop_
_entity_poly.entity_id
_entity_poly.type
_entity_poly.pdbx_seq_one_letter_code
_entity_poly.pdbx_strand_id
1 'polypeptide(L)'
;MKWYNREPENSLGVIVYLTTVGQLSQLNASLLSLRQFLFKPRPVVVFHEGDFNDVNVQLALANTLGSNALLAFEHIRFPTKIMQQRMDCDIIGASIRQLLTMTVDI
;
A
#
# COMPACT_ATOMS: atom_id res chain seq x y z
N MET A 1 8.94 21.97 -6.53
CA MET A 1 8.16 21.77 -7.77
C MET A 1 6.71 21.58 -7.37
N LYS A 2 5.80 22.53 -7.65
CA LYS A 2 4.37 22.40 -7.31
C LYS A 2 3.68 21.67 -8.46
N TRP A 3 3.20 20.45 -8.23
CA TRP A 3 2.28 19.77 -9.13
C TRP A 3 0.96 20.54 -9.12
N TYR A 4 0.77 21.48 -10.05
CA TYR A 4 -0.52 22.10 -10.29
C TYR A 4 -1.36 21.11 -11.10
N ASN A 5 -2.45 20.62 -10.51
CA ASN A 5 -3.41 19.76 -11.18
C ASN A 5 -4.14 20.57 -12.27
N ARG A 6 -3.51 20.68 -13.46
CA ARG A 6 -4.02 21.37 -14.67
C ARG A 6 -4.91 20.47 -15.53
N GLU A 7 -5.33 19.32 -15.02
CA GLU A 7 -6.19 18.44 -15.80
C GLU A 7 -7.52 19.14 -16.12
N PRO A 8 -8.06 18.92 -17.33
CA PRO A 8 -9.32 19.52 -17.77
C PRO A 8 -10.46 19.16 -16.82
N GLU A 9 -11.47 20.03 -16.76
CA GLU A 9 -12.57 19.95 -15.79
C GLU A 9 -13.33 18.61 -15.80
N ASN A 10 -13.21 17.85 -16.88
CA ASN A 10 -13.88 16.56 -17.12
C ASN A 10 -12.94 15.35 -16.99
N SER A 11 -11.75 15.50 -16.41
CA SER A 11 -10.85 14.38 -16.20
C SER A 11 -11.38 13.41 -15.14
N LEU A 12 -11.54 12.13 -15.50
CA LEU A 12 -11.95 11.03 -14.63
C LEU A 12 -10.78 10.48 -13.79
N GLY A 13 -9.86 11.34 -13.35
CA GLY A 13 -8.68 10.91 -12.61
C GLY A 13 -9.01 10.50 -11.17
N VAL A 14 -8.60 9.29 -10.80
CA VAL A 14 -8.69 8.74 -9.44
C VAL A 14 -7.30 8.80 -8.79
N ILE A 15 -7.26 9.11 -7.49
CA ILE A 15 -6.02 9.13 -6.71
C ILE A 15 -5.92 7.81 -5.96
N VAL A 16 -4.80 7.12 -6.12
CA VAL A 16 -4.60 5.79 -5.55
C VAL A 16 -3.48 5.82 -4.53
N TYR A 17 -3.76 5.29 -3.34
CA TYR A 17 -2.77 5.02 -2.30
C TYR A 17 -2.61 3.51 -2.14
N LEU A 18 -1.38 3.06 -1.95
CA LEU A 18 -1.05 1.73 -1.47
C LEU A 18 -0.33 1.88 -0.14
N THR A 19 -0.84 1.27 0.92
CA THR A 19 -0.34 1.48 2.29
C THR A 19 -0.38 0.20 3.12
N THR A 20 0.21 0.26 4.30
CA THR A 20 0.15 -0.77 5.35
C THR A 20 -0.29 -0.12 6.67
N VAL A 21 -0.69 -0.92 7.66
CA VAL A 21 -1.14 -0.39 8.97
C VAL A 21 -0.06 0.46 9.63
N GLY A 22 1.21 0.07 9.50
CA GLY A 22 2.35 0.82 10.03
C GLY A 22 2.56 2.21 9.41
N GLN A 23 1.93 2.49 8.26
CA GLN A 23 2.08 3.75 7.52
C GLN A 23 0.87 4.68 7.67
N LEU A 24 -0.08 4.37 8.57
CA LEU A 24 -1.31 5.13 8.72
C LEU A 24 -1.08 6.63 9.02
N SER A 25 -0.10 6.95 9.87
CA SER A 25 0.25 8.34 10.19
C SER A 25 0.76 9.11 8.96
N GLN A 26 1.58 8.45 8.13
CA GLN A 26 2.12 9.02 6.90
C GLN A 26 1.03 9.21 5.84
N LEU A 27 0.11 8.25 5.72
CA LEU A 27 -1.07 8.37 4.87
C LEU A 27 -1.89 9.60 5.28
N ASN A 28 -2.19 9.76 6.57
CA ASN A 28 -2.97 10.89 7.05
C ASN A 28 -2.32 12.24 6.73
N ALA A 29 -0.99 12.36 6.94
CA ALA A 29 -0.25 13.57 6.57
C ALA A 29 -0.27 13.85 5.06
N SER A 30 -0.21 12.79 4.24
CA SER A 30 -0.31 12.90 2.79
C SER A 30 -1.70 13.38 2.36
N LEU A 31 -2.77 12.83 2.93
CA LEU A 31 -4.16 13.25 2.63
C LEU A 31 -4.41 14.70 3.03
N LEU A 32 -3.88 15.14 4.18
CA LEU A 32 -3.99 16.53 4.63
C LEU A 32 -3.31 17.49 3.63
N SER A 33 -2.12 17.10 3.16
CA SER A 33 -1.38 17.86 2.15
C SER A 33 -2.15 17.87 0.83
N LEU A 34 -2.65 16.70 0.40
CA LEU A 34 -3.39 16.54 -0.84
C LEU A 34 -4.63 17.44 -0.89
N ARG A 35 -5.38 17.53 0.21
CA ARG A 35 -6.55 18.43 0.34
C ARG A 35 -6.20 19.88 -0.02
N GLN A 36 -4.99 20.35 0.31
CA GLN A 36 -4.56 21.72 0.00
C GLN A 36 -4.28 21.95 -1.50
N PHE A 37 -4.02 20.87 -2.25
CA PHE A 37 -3.72 20.91 -3.69
C PHE A 37 -4.91 20.52 -4.58
N LEU A 38 -5.95 19.91 -4.00
CA LEU A 38 -7.17 19.55 -4.71
C LEU A 38 -8.12 20.75 -4.80
N PHE A 39 -8.11 21.42 -5.94
CA PHE A 39 -9.08 22.47 -6.27
C PHE A 39 -10.48 21.93 -6.59
N LYS A 40 -10.58 20.63 -6.88
CA LYS A 40 -11.84 19.91 -7.12
C LYS A 40 -11.81 18.57 -6.38
N PRO A 41 -12.95 18.11 -5.84
CA PRO A 41 -13.03 16.79 -5.22
C PRO A 41 -12.69 15.73 -6.26
N ARG A 42 -11.81 14.80 -5.90
CA ARG A 42 -11.47 13.63 -6.71
C ARG A 42 -11.67 12.37 -5.87
N PRO A 43 -12.12 11.26 -6.49
CA PRO A 43 -12.17 9.99 -5.81
C PRO A 43 -10.77 9.57 -5.36
N VAL A 44 -10.67 9.09 -4.14
CA VAL A 44 -9.46 8.54 -3.54
C VAL A 44 -9.74 7.08 -3.20
N VAL A 45 -8.84 6.19 -3.62
CA VAL A 45 -8.90 4.76 -3.28
C VAL A 45 -7.65 4.40 -2.50
N VAL A 46 -7.84 3.85 -1.30
CA VAL A 46 -6.76 3.39 -0.42
C VAL A 46 -6.75 1.88 -0.45
N PHE A 47 -5.76 1.33 -1.16
CA PHE A 47 -5.42 -0.07 -1.06
C PHE A 47 -4.54 -0.29 0.17
N HIS A 48 -4.90 -1.24 1.02
CA HIS A 48 -4.16 -1.49 2.25
C HIS A 48 -3.84 -2.97 2.45
N GLU A 49 -2.71 -3.23 3.08
CA GLU A 49 -2.37 -4.52 3.69
C GLU A 49 -2.59 -4.45 5.21
N GLY A 50 -3.16 -5.51 5.76
CA GLY A 50 -3.47 -5.63 7.19
C GLY A 50 -4.86 -5.12 7.55
N ASP A 51 -5.16 -5.16 8.85
CA ASP A 51 -6.51 -4.90 9.35
C ASP A 51 -6.81 -3.40 9.47
N PHE A 52 -7.29 -2.80 8.38
CA PHE A 52 -7.87 -1.45 8.36
C PHE A 52 -9.39 -1.44 8.63
N ASN A 53 -9.96 -2.53 9.15
CA ASN A 53 -11.41 -2.61 9.40
C ASN A 53 -11.86 -1.77 10.61
N ASP A 54 -10.95 -1.05 11.27
CA ASP A 54 -11.35 -0.06 12.27
C ASP A 54 -12.08 1.11 11.59
N VAL A 55 -13.40 1.12 11.78
CA VAL A 55 -14.30 2.16 11.27
C VAL A 55 -13.84 3.56 11.71
N ASN A 56 -13.23 3.70 12.90
CA ASN A 56 -12.74 5.00 13.37
C ASN A 56 -11.55 5.48 12.54
N VAL A 57 -10.67 4.57 12.11
CA VAL A 57 -9.53 4.90 11.25
C VAL A 57 -10.01 5.34 9.86
N GLN A 58 -10.95 4.60 9.27
CA GLN A 58 -11.50 4.95 7.96
C GLN A 58 -12.24 6.30 8.00
N LEU A 59 -13.05 6.53 9.04
CA LEU A 59 -13.73 7.81 9.27
C LEU A 59 -12.74 8.96 9.48
N ALA A 60 -11.67 8.75 10.26
CA ALA A 60 -10.65 9.76 10.48
C ALA A 60 -9.97 10.17 9.16
N LEU A 61 -9.61 9.20 8.31
CA LEU A 61 -9.01 9.46 7.01
C LEU A 61 -9.99 10.15 6.04
N ALA A 62 -11.27 9.76 6.05
CA ALA A 62 -12.32 10.42 5.26
C ALA A 62 -12.48 11.89 5.68
N ASN A 63 -12.51 12.16 6.99
CA ASN A 63 -12.61 13.51 7.54
C ASN A 63 -11.40 14.39 7.16
N THR A 64 -10.21 13.80 7.01
CA THR A 64 -9.01 14.53 6.58
C THR A 64 -9.15 15.10 5.16
N LEU A 65 -9.73 14.34 4.23
CA LEU A 65 -9.99 14.78 2.85
C LEU A 65 -11.13 15.80 2.75
N GLY A 66 -12.12 15.69 3.64
CA GLY A 66 -13.30 16.57 3.68
C GLY A 66 -14.54 15.94 3.03
N SER A 67 -15.71 16.47 3.39
CA SER A 67 -17.03 15.85 3.12
C SER A 67 -17.40 15.64 1.66
N ASN A 68 -16.70 16.27 0.72
CA ASN A 68 -17.01 16.19 -0.72
C ASN A 68 -16.12 15.20 -1.48
N ALA A 69 -15.12 14.60 -0.83
CA ALA A 69 -14.24 13.62 -1.46
C ALA A 69 -14.80 12.21 -1.27
N LEU A 70 -14.93 11.45 -2.37
CA LEU A 70 -15.27 10.04 -2.31
C LEU A 70 -14.01 9.26 -1.90
N LEU A 71 -14.08 8.55 -0.78
CA LEU A 71 -12.99 7.71 -0.27
C LEU A 71 -13.45 6.25 -0.23
N ALA A 72 -12.68 5.37 -0.87
CA ALA A 72 -12.89 3.93 -0.83
C ALA A 72 -11.65 3.23 -0.23
N PHE A 73 -11.88 2.12 0.48
CA PHE A 73 -10.84 1.29 1.06
C PHE A 73 -10.93 -0.10 0.47
N GLU A 74 -9.79 -0.61 0.00
CA GLU A 74 -9.70 -1.92 -0.63
C GLU A 74 -8.60 -2.74 0.04
N HIS A 75 -8.96 -3.88 0.58
CA HIS A 75 -8.01 -4.76 1.25
C HIS A 75 -7.25 -5.59 0.20
N ILE A 76 -5.94 -5.42 0.14
CA ILE A 76 -5.05 -6.26 -0.66
C ILE A 76 -4.44 -7.34 0.21
N ARG A 77 -4.59 -8.59 -0.23
CA ARG A 77 -3.85 -9.73 0.33
C ARG A 77 -2.65 -10.00 -0.55
N PHE A 78 -1.45 -9.82 -0.03
CA PHE A 78 -0.26 -10.37 -0.69
C PHE A 78 -0.28 -11.89 -0.57
N PRO A 79 -0.06 -12.64 -1.67
CA PRO A 79 0.01 -14.09 -1.60
C PRO A 79 1.26 -14.52 -0.84
N THR A 80 1.12 -14.75 0.46
CA THR A 80 2.20 -15.22 1.36
C THR A 80 2.83 -16.54 0.91
N LYS A 81 2.09 -17.39 0.19
CA LYS A 81 2.56 -18.73 -0.23
C LYS A 81 3.68 -18.72 -1.26
N ILE A 82 3.78 -17.71 -2.14
CA ILE A 82 4.80 -17.70 -3.21
C ILE A 82 6.18 -17.31 -2.66
N MET A 83 6.24 -16.50 -1.61
CA MET A 83 7.51 -16.19 -0.93
C MET A 83 7.99 -17.32 -0.02
N GLN A 84 7.07 -18.02 0.65
CA GLN A 84 7.42 -19.12 1.54
C GLN A 84 8.02 -20.31 0.77
N GLN A 85 7.46 -20.66 -0.40
CA GLN A 85 8.04 -21.69 -1.28
C GLN A 85 9.45 -21.35 -1.79
N ARG A 86 9.77 -20.07 -2.03
CA ARG A 86 11.12 -19.66 -2.47
C ARG A 86 12.14 -19.76 -1.33
N MET A 87 11.77 -19.33 -0.12
CA MET A 87 12.64 -19.50 1.06
C MET A 87 12.90 -20.98 1.36
N ASP A 88 11.88 -21.84 1.29
CA ASP A 88 12.05 -23.28 1.52
C ASP A 88 12.97 -23.91 0.46
N CYS A 89 12.85 -23.51 -0.81
CA CYS A 89 13.75 -23.98 -1.88
C CYS A 89 15.19 -23.49 -1.69
N ASP A 90 15.40 -22.26 -1.22
CA ASP A 90 16.73 -21.71 -0.97
C ASP A 90 17.41 -22.37 0.23
N ILE A 91 16.64 -22.69 1.28
CA ILE A 91 17.13 -23.44 2.45
C ILE A 91 17.50 -24.87 2.05
N ILE A 92 16.62 -25.58 1.34
CA ILE A 92 16.91 -26.94 0.84
C ILE A 92 18.13 -26.91 -0.10
N GLY A 93 18.20 -25.93 -1.00
CA GLY A 93 19.33 -25.75 -1.90
C GLY A 93 20.65 -25.46 -1.17
N ALA A 94 20.62 -24.71 -0.07
CA ALA A 94 21.79 -24.48 0.78
C ALA A 94 22.21 -25.75 1.54
N SER A 95 21.26 -26.52 2.09
CA SER A 95 21.54 -27.77 2.79
C SER A 95 22.13 -28.84 1.88
N ILE A 96 21.64 -28.97 0.64
CA ILE A 96 22.22 -29.90 -0.36
C ILE A 96 23.66 -29.51 -0.71
N ARG A 97 23.94 -28.21 -0.88
CA ARG A 97 25.32 -27.73 -1.15
C ARG A 97 26.28 -28.06 -0.01
N GLN A 98 25.86 -27.88 1.25
CA GLN A 98 26.69 -28.24 2.42
C GLN A 98 27.00 -29.74 2.48
N LEU A 99 26.00 -30.59 2.25
CA LEU A 99 26.16 -32.05 2.21
C LEU A 99 27.14 -32.49 1.10
N LEU A 100 27.05 -31.87 -0.07
CA LEU A 100 27.97 -32.15 -1.18
C LEU A 100 29.40 -31.66 -0.90
N THR A 101 29.58 -30.53 -0.20
CA THR A 101 30.92 -30.08 0.18
C THR A 101 31.56 -30.95 1.26
N MET A 102 30.77 -31.55 2.17
CA MET A 102 31.30 -32.45 3.21
C MET A 102 31.67 -33.84 2.69
N THR A 103 31.17 -34.24 1.52
CA THR A 103 31.42 -35.57 0.93
C THR A 103 32.60 -35.60 -0.05
N VAL A 104 33.20 -34.44 -0.35
CA VAL A 104 34.33 -34.32 -1.30
C VAL A 104 35.71 -34.35 -0.59
N ASP A 105 35.75 -34.33 0.75
CA ASP A 105 36.98 -34.43 1.56
C ASP A 105 37.18 -35.84 2.17
N ILE A 106 36.95 -36.91 1.40
CA ILE A 106 37.33 -38.31 1.76
C ILE A 106 38.25 -38.89 0.69
#